data_AF-A0A1M7HSC8-F1
#
_entry.id   AF-A0A1M7HSC8-F1
#
_cell.length_a   1.000
_cell.length_b   1.000
_cell.length_c   1.000
_cell.angle_alpha   90.00
_cell.angle_beta   90.00
_cell.angle_gamma   90.00
#
_symmetry.space_group_name_H-M   'P 1'
#
loop_
_entity.id
_entity.type
_entity.pdbx_description
1 polymer ?
#
loop_
_entity_poly.entity_id
_entity_poly.type
_entity_poly.pdbx_seq_one_letter_code
_entity_poly.pdbx_strand_id
1 'polypeptide(L)'
;MILTTGLNFNQIRHKQHTMQKHFLLLLTCILLYSSNMVKACTIFSCSREGQTFVAANEDDTTPFTRIWYNPSTKDRYGSVCFGAPDMQVAAAMNEHGLFFDYAAANYNLSKLNLTNPYKSDIMWEILGKCKTVKEAMVILKKYDYISQSQVLLADKEGNSILINPKGIIEKSGDFQVNSNCNMINGKLSCRRPEIANEMLSASKTNTVDFLKSILDKTHQEGELNTLYSTICDLKKGIIYVYLFHDYNTVYKIDLKSELKKGYRIENLSDHFPASFAYESFSKNHVLYLKESIFQEMKEKGIDTTIDHYISESEKLSPKNEKLNSALLEVALQLIKYSWNEHNNGRMWDYWFSQPDGYNIKQYKDPALASTERLLQYLSSKETKDLKLQNFIYEISGFINLVQGNTKVGKEFYQKAICTPNETYAVTLQRGNKMINRLNK
;
A
#
# COMPACT_ATOMS: atom_id res chain seq x y z
N MET A 1 -14.00 71.74 -23.19
CA MET A 1 -15.47 71.88 -23.29
C MET A 1 -16.01 70.58 -23.87
N ILE A 2 -16.77 69.83 -23.06
CA ILE A 2 -17.68 68.71 -23.39
C ILE A 2 -17.08 67.36 -23.85
N LEU A 3 -17.53 66.32 -23.13
CA LEU A 3 -17.32 64.88 -23.24
C LEU A 3 -17.99 64.24 -24.48
N THR A 4 -17.53 63.04 -24.87
CA THR A 4 -18.28 61.75 -25.02
C THR A 4 -17.47 60.81 -25.93
N THR A 5 -16.87 59.72 -25.41
CA THR A 5 -17.32 58.30 -25.38
C THR A 5 -17.65 57.64 -26.73
N GLY A 6 -16.91 56.57 -27.07
CA GLY A 6 -17.24 55.64 -28.15
C GLY A 6 -16.28 54.46 -28.24
N LEU A 7 -16.39 53.52 -27.29
CA LEU A 7 -15.68 52.23 -27.31
C LEU A 7 -16.24 51.33 -28.42
N ASN A 8 -15.33 50.80 -29.24
CA ASN A 8 -15.60 50.08 -30.47
C ASN A 8 -15.94 48.60 -30.19
N PHE A 9 -17.22 48.23 -30.35
CA PHE A 9 -17.76 46.89 -30.05
C PHE A 9 -17.33 45.77 -31.02
N ASN A 10 -16.56 46.07 -32.08
CA ASN A 10 -16.23 45.10 -33.12
C ASN A 10 -14.88 44.38 -32.95
N GLN A 11 -14.04 44.75 -31.98
CA GLN A 11 -12.74 44.08 -31.75
C GLN A 11 -12.79 42.89 -30.79
N ILE A 12 -13.91 42.68 -30.07
CA ILE A 12 -14.03 41.63 -29.05
C ILE A 12 -14.59 40.31 -29.64
N ARG A 13 -15.42 40.37 -30.69
CA ARG A 13 -16.03 39.17 -31.28
C ARG A 13 -15.10 38.33 -32.16
N HIS A 14 -14.06 38.92 -32.77
CA HIS A 14 -13.17 38.17 -33.66
C HIS A 14 -12.04 37.40 -32.94
N LYS A 15 -11.74 37.70 -31.67
CA LYS A 15 -10.76 36.96 -30.86
C LYS A 15 -11.34 35.73 -30.15
N GLN A 16 -12.67 35.65 -29.97
CA GLN A 16 -13.32 34.51 -29.32
C GLN A 16 -13.50 33.30 -30.25
N HIS A 17 -13.68 33.51 -31.56
CA HIS A 17 -13.98 32.41 -32.49
C HIS A 17 -12.76 31.62 -32.99
N THR A 18 -11.55 32.19 -32.97
CA THR A 18 -10.31 31.53 -33.44
C THR A 18 -9.62 30.68 -32.36
N MET A 19 -9.81 31.01 -31.08
CA MET A 19 -9.26 30.20 -29.97
C MET A 19 -10.04 28.90 -29.70
N GLN A 20 -11.32 28.84 -30.07
CA GLN A 20 -12.12 27.62 -29.88
C GLN A 20 -11.79 26.49 -30.87
N LYS A 21 -11.24 26.81 -32.06
CA LYS A 21 -10.90 25.78 -33.06
C LYS A 21 -9.54 25.11 -32.85
N HIS A 22 -8.63 25.75 -32.12
CA HIS A 22 -7.32 25.15 -31.79
C HIS A 22 -7.37 24.33 -30.49
N PHE A 23 -8.34 24.61 -29.61
CA PHE A 23 -8.53 23.83 -28.39
C PHE A 23 -9.22 22.48 -28.63
N LEU A 24 -10.03 22.39 -29.69
CA LEU A 24 -10.74 21.14 -30.05
C LEU A 24 -9.83 20.12 -30.77
N LEU A 25 -8.68 20.56 -31.30
CA LEU A 25 -7.72 19.67 -31.97
C LEU A 25 -6.65 19.09 -31.02
N LEU A 26 -6.47 19.67 -29.82
CA LEU A 26 -5.63 19.10 -28.77
C LEU A 26 -6.37 18.07 -27.90
N LEU A 27 -7.71 18.10 -27.91
CA LEU A 27 -8.53 17.15 -27.15
C LEU A 27 -8.69 15.79 -27.87
N THR A 28 -8.42 15.72 -29.17
CA THR A 28 -8.58 14.50 -29.97
C THR A 28 -7.31 13.67 -30.15
N CYS A 29 -6.13 14.17 -29.75
CA CYS A 29 -4.89 13.39 -29.74
C CYS A 29 -4.56 12.73 -28.39
N ILE A 30 -5.34 12.99 -27.33
CA ILE A 30 -5.13 12.39 -26.00
C ILE A 30 -6.04 11.16 -25.78
N LEU A 31 -6.96 10.86 -26.70
CA LEU A 31 -7.94 9.78 -26.56
C LEU A 31 -7.54 8.43 -27.21
N LEU A 32 -6.27 8.24 -27.58
CA LEU A 32 -5.78 6.96 -28.15
C LEU A 32 -4.48 6.43 -27.51
N TYR A 33 -4.30 6.64 -26.22
CA TYR A 33 -3.40 5.80 -25.42
C TYR A 33 -4.05 5.46 -24.08
N SER A 34 -5.14 4.68 -24.12
CA SER A 34 -5.39 3.74 -23.03
C SER A 34 -4.41 2.58 -23.21
N SER A 35 -3.13 2.81 -22.94
CA SER A 35 -2.25 1.70 -22.58
C SER A 35 -2.83 1.13 -21.30
N ASN A 36 -3.52 -0.01 -21.41
CA ASN A 36 -3.79 -0.85 -20.25
C ASN A 36 -2.41 -1.16 -19.67
N MET A 37 -1.99 -0.41 -18.65
CA MET A 37 -0.71 -0.63 -17.99
C MET A 37 -0.67 -2.10 -17.59
N VAL A 38 0.34 -2.81 -18.08
CA VAL A 38 0.59 -4.21 -17.76
C VAL A 38 1.05 -4.23 -16.31
N LYS A 39 0.11 -4.45 -15.40
CA LYS A 39 0.40 -4.76 -14.00
C LYS A 39 0.66 -6.26 -13.93
N ALA A 40 1.89 -6.69 -13.80
CA ALA A 40 2.15 -8.07 -13.42
C ALA A 40 3.23 -8.09 -12.34
N CYS A 41 2.98 -8.53 -11.14
CA CYS A 41 3.96 -9.18 -10.29
C CYS A 41 4.15 -10.60 -10.84
N THR A 42 5.29 -11.24 -10.54
CA THR A 42 5.52 -12.65 -10.88
C THR A 42 5.95 -13.37 -9.61
N ILE A 43 5.14 -14.33 -9.15
CA ILE A 43 5.33 -15.06 -7.91
C ILE A 43 5.35 -16.56 -8.23
N PHE A 44 6.26 -17.33 -7.65
CA PHE A 44 6.26 -18.77 -7.83
C PHE A 44 6.76 -19.51 -6.60
N SER A 45 6.10 -20.63 -6.27
CA SER A 45 6.56 -21.59 -5.28
C SER A 45 7.28 -22.75 -5.97
N CYS A 46 8.31 -23.31 -5.35
CA CYS A 46 8.99 -24.51 -5.84
C CYS A 46 9.49 -25.38 -4.68
N SER A 47 9.16 -26.67 -4.73
CA SER A 47 9.49 -27.67 -3.73
C SER A 47 10.16 -28.87 -4.40
N ARG A 48 11.44 -29.10 -4.13
CA ARG A 48 12.24 -30.20 -4.70
C ARG A 48 13.32 -30.62 -3.72
N GLU A 49 13.63 -31.92 -3.68
CA GLU A 49 14.74 -32.47 -2.90
C GLU A 49 14.73 -32.03 -1.42
N GLY A 50 13.53 -31.92 -0.84
CA GLY A 50 13.37 -31.48 0.54
C GLY A 50 13.68 -29.99 0.77
N GLN A 51 13.85 -29.18 -0.27
CA GLN A 51 13.92 -27.72 -0.19
C GLN A 51 12.59 -27.11 -0.66
N THR A 52 12.18 -26.03 -0.02
CA THR A 52 10.94 -25.33 -0.36
C THR A 52 11.19 -23.84 -0.39
N PHE A 53 10.94 -23.22 -1.53
CA PHE A 53 11.10 -21.80 -1.74
C PHE A 53 9.83 -21.17 -2.30
N VAL A 54 9.70 -19.87 -2.04
CA VAL A 54 8.89 -18.98 -2.84
C VAL A 54 9.78 -17.86 -3.35
N ALA A 55 9.52 -17.37 -4.55
CA ALA A 55 10.20 -16.20 -5.08
C ALA A 55 9.19 -15.27 -5.75
N ALA A 56 9.43 -13.96 -5.67
CA ALA A 56 8.53 -12.95 -6.18
C ALA A 56 9.26 -11.73 -6.73
N ASN A 57 8.74 -11.14 -7.81
CA ASN A 57 9.00 -9.77 -8.25
C ASN A 57 7.77 -8.92 -7.89
N GLU A 58 7.97 -7.90 -7.06
CA GLU A 58 6.94 -6.93 -6.71
C GLU A 58 7.02 -5.70 -7.60
N ASP A 59 5.95 -5.46 -8.37
CA ASP A 59 5.91 -4.45 -9.41
C ASP A 59 4.93 -3.32 -9.03
N ASP A 60 5.46 -2.13 -8.70
CA ASP A 60 4.68 -0.94 -8.34
C ASP A 60 5.38 0.33 -8.88
N THR A 61 4.65 1.44 -8.83
CA THR A 61 5.10 2.81 -9.14
C THR A 61 5.61 3.57 -7.91
N THR A 62 5.41 3.03 -6.69
CA THR A 62 5.71 3.71 -5.42
C THR A 62 6.99 3.18 -4.76
N PRO A 63 8.15 3.87 -4.84
CA PRO A 63 9.47 3.32 -4.46
C PRO A 63 9.66 2.96 -2.98
N PHE A 64 8.79 3.46 -2.11
CA PHE A 64 9.03 3.58 -0.68
C PHE A 64 8.57 2.34 0.12
N THR A 65 8.92 1.15 -0.36
CA THR A 65 8.55 -0.11 0.29
C THR A 65 8.95 -0.12 1.78
N ARG A 66 8.00 -0.53 2.62
CA ARG A 66 8.21 -0.79 4.04
C ARG A 66 8.43 -2.26 4.28
N ILE A 67 9.31 -2.56 5.24
CA ILE A 67 9.39 -3.86 5.89
C ILE A 67 9.00 -3.66 7.34
N TRP A 68 8.13 -4.50 7.88
CA TRP A 68 7.83 -4.47 9.31
C TRP A 68 7.83 -5.85 9.93
N TYR A 69 8.39 -5.90 11.12
CA TYR A 69 8.63 -7.11 11.88
C TYR A 69 7.69 -7.13 13.08
N ASN A 70 6.95 -8.21 13.23
CA ASN A 70 5.92 -8.38 14.23
C ASN A 70 6.33 -9.56 15.13
N PRO A 71 6.85 -9.33 16.34
CA PRO A 71 7.12 -10.41 17.29
C PRO A 71 5.86 -11.22 17.58
N SER A 72 6.03 -12.48 17.95
CA SER A 72 4.92 -13.31 18.36
C SER A 72 4.27 -12.77 19.62
N THR A 73 2.94 -12.93 19.69
CA THR A 73 2.16 -12.63 20.88
C THR A 73 1.46 -13.89 21.36
N LYS A 74 0.73 -13.79 22.47
CA LYS A 74 -0.08 -14.91 22.96
C LYS A 74 -1.07 -15.45 21.91
N ASP A 75 -1.58 -14.56 21.06
CA ASP A 75 -2.68 -14.87 20.15
C ASP A 75 -2.25 -14.97 18.67
N ARG A 76 -0.98 -14.65 18.36
CA ARG A 76 -0.50 -14.56 16.97
C ARG A 76 0.97 -14.96 16.81
N TYR A 77 1.27 -15.69 15.74
CA TYR A 77 2.65 -15.99 15.33
C TYR A 77 3.40 -14.75 14.90
N GLY A 78 4.72 -14.76 15.13
CA GLY A 78 5.62 -13.72 14.66
C GLY A 78 5.75 -13.74 13.14
N SER A 79 5.93 -12.57 12.53
CA SER A 79 5.98 -12.44 11.07
C SER A 79 6.80 -11.23 10.60
N VAL A 80 7.21 -11.28 9.33
CA VAL A 80 7.69 -10.11 8.59
C VAL A 80 6.75 -9.85 7.43
N CYS A 81 6.50 -8.57 7.17
CA CYS A 81 5.63 -8.09 6.11
C CYS A 81 6.37 -7.09 5.23
N PHE A 82 6.02 -7.09 3.95
CA PHE A 82 6.46 -6.14 2.94
C PHE A 82 5.22 -5.44 2.36
N GLY A 83 5.33 -4.16 2.05
CA GLY A 83 4.21 -3.41 1.50
C GLY A 83 4.53 -1.96 1.20
N ALA A 84 3.56 -1.25 0.65
CA ALA A 84 3.66 0.17 0.37
C ALA A 84 3.62 1.01 1.67
N PRO A 85 3.97 2.31 1.62
CA PRO A 85 3.89 3.19 2.78
C PRO A 85 2.50 3.27 3.44
N ASP A 86 1.43 2.91 2.73
CA ASP A 86 0.09 2.89 3.30
C ASP A 86 -0.15 1.77 4.33
N MET A 87 0.86 0.93 4.58
CA MET A 87 0.84 -0.21 5.50
C MET A 87 -0.15 -1.30 5.09
N GLN A 88 -0.55 -1.35 3.81
CA GLN A 88 -1.19 -2.53 3.24
C GLN A 88 -0.12 -3.62 3.01
N VAL A 89 -0.39 -4.83 3.49
CA VAL A 89 0.53 -5.97 3.28
C VAL A 89 0.44 -6.40 1.81
N ALA A 90 1.57 -6.36 1.10
CA ALA A 90 1.72 -6.94 -0.23
C ALA A 90 2.14 -8.41 -0.14
N ALA A 91 3.16 -8.69 0.68
CA ALA A 91 3.66 -10.04 0.93
C ALA A 91 4.07 -10.21 2.39
N ALA A 92 3.99 -11.43 2.91
CA ALA A 92 4.42 -11.72 4.28
C ALA A 92 4.87 -13.17 4.47
N MET A 93 5.71 -13.39 5.48
CA MET A 93 6.11 -14.72 5.95
C MET A 93 6.06 -14.77 7.48
N ASN A 94 5.48 -15.82 8.05
CA ASN A 94 5.52 -16.04 9.50
C ASN A 94 6.70 -16.93 9.92
N GLU A 95 6.97 -16.98 11.23
CA GLU A 95 8.06 -17.74 11.85
C GLU A 95 8.00 -19.26 11.61
N HIS A 96 6.88 -19.76 11.09
CA HIS A 96 6.67 -21.16 10.74
C HIS A 96 6.88 -21.47 9.25
N GLY A 97 7.22 -20.46 8.44
CA GLY A 97 7.45 -20.61 7.01
C GLY A 97 6.16 -20.65 6.18
N LEU A 98 5.05 -20.13 6.71
CA LEU A 98 3.86 -19.85 5.91
C LEU A 98 4.03 -18.48 5.26
N PHE A 99 3.99 -18.44 3.94
CA PHE A 99 4.19 -17.27 3.11
C PHE A 99 2.95 -16.99 2.27
N PHE A 100 2.60 -15.71 2.10
CA PHE A 100 1.68 -15.29 1.05
C PHE A 100 2.16 -14.05 0.30
N ASP A 101 1.67 -13.90 -0.93
CA ASP A 101 1.88 -12.72 -1.78
C ASP A 101 0.69 -12.48 -2.70
N TYR A 102 0.29 -11.21 -2.86
CA TYR A 102 -0.83 -10.75 -3.66
C TYR A 102 -0.40 -10.40 -5.10
N ALA A 103 -1.18 -10.85 -6.08
CA ALA A 103 -1.09 -10.44 -7.48
C ALA A 103 -2.40 -9.76 -7.91
N ALA A 104 -2.33 -8.58 -8.53
CA ALA A 104 -3.52 -7.80 -8.90
C ALA A 104 -4.34 -8.42 -10.06
N ALA A 105 -5.49 -9.05 -9.81
CA ALA A 105 -6.22 -9.82 -10.82
C ALA A 105 -7.55 -9.18 -11.32
N ASN A 106 -7.85 -7.95 -10.88
CA ASN A 106 -9.02 -7.14 -11.28
C ASN A 106 -10.38 -7.90 -11.24
N TYR A 107 -10.59 -8.78 -10.28
CA TYR A 107 -11.87 -9.50 -10.15
C TYR A 107 -13.03 -8.55 -9.84
N ASN A 108 -14.15 -8.70 -10.56
CA ASN A 108 -15.36 -7.95 -10.26
C ASN A 108 -16.19 -8.66 -9.17
N LEU A 109 -16.04 -8.19 -7.93
CA LEU A 109 -16.72 -8.75 -6.76
C LEU A 109 -18.25 -8.61 -6.82
N SER A 110 -18.81 -7.64 -7.54
CA SER A 110 -20.27 -7.46 -7.63
C SER A 110 -20.98 -8.57 -8.41
N LYS A 111 -20.22 -9.39 -9.14
CA LYS A 111 -20.72 -10.56 -9.88
C LYS A 111 -20.65 -11.86 -9.09
N LEU A 112 -20.20 -11.81 -7.84
CA LEU A 112 -19.99 -12.99 -7.01
C LEU A 112 -21.04 -13.06 -5.91
N ASN A 113 -21.47 -14.27 -5.58
CA ASN A 113 -22.39 -14.51 -4.48
C ASN A 113 -21.60 -14.70 -3.17
N LEU A 114 -21.17 -13.59 -2.57
CA LEU A 114 -20.42 -13.56 -1.31
C LEU A 114 -21.42 -13.49 -0.15
N THR A 115 -21.49 -14.54 0.66
CA THR A 115 -22.48 -14.70 1.75
C THR A 115 -21.86 -14.67 3.15
N ASN A 116 -20.57 -14.99 3.27
CA ASN A 116 -19.83 -14.99 4.53
C ASN A 116 -18.43 -14.36 4.38
N PRO A 117 -18.34 -13.06 4.05
CA PRO A 117 -17.06 -12.36 3.97
C PRO A 117 -16.35 -12.30 5.33
N TYR A 118 -15.03 -12.47 5.34
CA TYR A 118 -14.24 -12.09 6.51
C TYR A 118 -14.32 -10.57 6.73
N LYS A 119 -14.33 -10.12 7.99
CA LYS A 119 -14.62 -8.71 8.35
C LYS A 119 -13.46 -7.74 8.13
N SER A 120 -12.36 -8.23 7.56
CA SER A 120 -11.10 -7.53 7.28
C SER A 120 -10.28 -8.40 6.31
N ASP A 121 -8.95 -8.24 6.29
CA ASP A 121 -8.06 -9.11 5.52
C ASP A 121 -7.93 -10.50 6.16
N ILE A 122 -8.41 -11.50 5.43
CA ILE A 122 -8.34 -12.91 5.80
C ILE A 122 -6.92 -13.46 5.76
N MET A 123 -6.05 -12.94 4.89
CA MET A 123 -4.65 -13.39 4.81
C MET A 123 -3.87 -12.96 6.04
N TRP A 124 -4.19 -11.78 6.59
CA TRP A 124 -3.66 -11.38 7.89
C TRP A 124 -4.05 -12.36 8.99
N GLU A 125 -5.30 -12.83 9.04
CA GLU A 125 -5.72 -13.84 10.02
C GLU A 125 -4.99 -15.17 9.84
N ILE A 126 -4.85 -15.63 8.60
CA ILE A 126 -4.12 -16.87 8.25
C ILE A 126 -2.65 -16.78 8.69
N LEU A 127 -1.96 -15.68 8.39
CA LEU A 127 -0.56 -15.48 8.75
C LEU A 127 -0.33 -15.58 10.26
N GLY A 128 -1.24 -15.02 11.05
CA GLY A 128 -1.13 -14.99 12.51
C GLY A 128 -1.52 -16.29 13.19
N LYS A 129 -2.30 -17.17 12.55
CA LYS A 129 -2.91 -18.35 13.21
C LYS A 129 -2.57 -19.70 12.58
N CYS A 130 -2.01 -19.72 11.37
CA CYS A 130 -1.70 -20.95 10.66
C CYS A 130 -0.19 -21.14 10.50
N LYS A 131 0.25 -22.39 10.61
CA LYS A 131 1.64 -22.83 10.32
C LYS A 131 1.78 -23.40 8.91
N THR A 132 0.68 -23.89 8.35
CA THR A 132 0.65 -24.65 7.09
C THR A 132 -0.52 -24.21 6.22
N VAL A 133 -0.42 -24.51 4.93
CA VAL A 133 -1.51 -24.37 3.95
C VAL A 133 -2.72 -25.20 4.36
N LYS A 134 -2.52 -26.39 4.94
CA LYS A 134 -3.61 -27.25 5.43
C LYS A 134 -4.43 -26.57 6.52
N GLU A 135 -3.77 -25.92 7.48
CA GLU A 135 -4.45 -25.12 8.51
C GLU A 135 -5.16 -23.90 7.89
N ALA A 136 -4.52 -23.21 6.95
CA ALA A 136 -5.11 -22.07 6.26
C ALA A 136 -6.39 -22.46 5.48
N MET A 137 -6.40 -23.63 4.85
CA MET A 137 -7.55 -24.17 4.13
C MET A 137 -8.80 -24.34 5.03
N VAL A 138 -8.63 -24.57 6.33
CA VAL A 138 -9.76 -24.63 7.27
C VAL A 138 -10.43 -23.26 7.40
N ILE A 139 -9.64 -22.17 7.43
CA ILE A 139 -10.15 -20.79 7.50
C ILE A 139 -10.75 -20.39 6.14
N LEU A 140 -10.05 -20.68 5.04
CA LEU A 140 -10.46 -20.30 3.68
C LEU A 140 -11.74 -21.01 3.23
N LYS A 141 -12.03 -22.23 3.73
CA LYS A 141 -13.31 -22.91 3.47
C LYS A 141 -14.48 -22.32 4.26
N LYS A 142 -14.20 -21.56 5.31
CA LYS A 142 -15.23 -20.96 6.18
C LYS A 142 -15.68 -19.60 5.67
N TYR A 143 -14.79 -18.82 5.08
CA TYR A 143 -15.03 -17.43 4.72
C TYR A 143 -14.80 -17.16 3.24
N ASP A 144 -15.61 -16.26 2.68
CA ASP A 144 -15.43 -15.82 1.30
C ASP A 144 -14.22 -14.89 1.17
N TYR A 145 -13.44 -15.12 0.12
CA TYR A 145 -12.31 -14.28 -0.24
C TYR A 145 -12.80 -13.05 -1.03
N ILE A 146 -12.69 -11.87 -0.39
CA ILE A 146 -13.30 -10.61 -0.87
C ILE A 146 -12.28 -9.58 -1.38
N SER A 147 -11.18 -10.03 -1.97
CA SER A 147 -10.20 -9.15 -2.62
C SER A 147 -10.29 -9.24 -4.15
N GLN A 148 -10.00 -8.14 -4.84
CA GLN A 148 -9.91 -8.12 -6.30
C GLN A 148 -8.60 -8.76 -6.82
N SER A 149 -7.72 -9.15 -5.92
CA SER A 149 -6.43 -9.78 -6.19
C SER A 149 -6.53 -11.32 -6.22
N GLN A 150 -5.46 -11.96 -6.64
CA GLN A 150 -5.20 -13.39 -6.43
C GLN A 150 -4.02 -13.52 -5.46
N VAL A 151 -4.01 -14.54 -4.61
CA VAL A 151 -2.92 -14.79 -3.66
C VAL A 151 -2.25 -16.11 -3.97
N LEU A 152 -0.92 -16.14 -3.94
CA LEU A 152 -0.17 -17.39 -3.79
C LEU A 152 0.14 -17.56 -2.29
N LEU A 153 -0.32 -18.67 -1.71
CA LEU A 153 0.00 -19.07 -0.33
C LEU A 153 0.83 -20.35 -0.40
N ALA A 154 1.95 -20.42 0.31
CA ALA A 154 2.80 -21.60 0.37
C ALA A 154 3.35 -21.84 1.78
N ASP A 155 3.65 -23.09 2.11
CA ASP A 155 4.24 -23.46 3.40
C ASP A 155 5.56 -24.22 3.24
N LYS A 156 6.29 -24.35 4.36
CA LYS A 156 7.55 -25.11 4.42
C LYS A 156 7.43 -26.61 4.12
N GLU A 157 6.24 -27.20 4.18
CA GLU A 157 6.02 -28.61 3.79
C GLU A 157 6.06 -28.78 2.27
N GLY A 158 6.01 -27.66 1.52
CA GLY A 158 6.04 -27.66 0.08
C GLY A 158 4.65 -27.63 -0.56
N ASN A 159 3.60 -27.45 0.24
CA ASN A 159 2.26 -27.21 -0.27
C ASN A 159 2.16 -25.75 -0.75
N SER A 160 1.40 -25.51 -1.81
CA SER A 160 0.96 -24.16 -2.15
C SER A 160 -0.42 -24.18 -2.80
N ILE A 161 -1.12 -23.06 -2.68
CA ILE A 161 -2.43 -22.82 -3.27
C ILE A 161 -2.49 -21.44 -3.89
N LEU A 162 -3.28 -21.30 -4.95
CA LEU A 162 -3.76 -20.00 -5.43
C LEU A 162 -5.16 -19.75 -4.89
N ILE A 163 -5.39 -18.57 -4.35
CA ILE A 163 -6.68 -18.16 -3.78
C ILE A 163 -7.17 -16.97 -4.59
N ASN A 164 -8.38 -17.05 -5.11
CA ASN A 164 -9.04 -15.94 -5.74
C ASN A 164 -10.56 -15.99 -5.47
N PRO A 165 -11.33 -14.95 -5.83
CA PRO A 165 -12.76 -14.93 -5.55
C PRO A 165 -13.59 -16.01 -6.27
N LYS A 166 -13.01 -16.74 -7.25
CA LYS A 166 -13.66 -17.86 -7.93
C LYS A 166 -13.34 -19.21 -7.28
N GLY A 167 -12.38 -19.29 -6.37
CA GLY A 167 -12.03 -20.51 -5.66
C GLY A 167 -10.54 -20.66 -5.37
N ILE A 168 -10.17 -21.89 -5.02
CA ILE A 168 -8.83 -22.26 -4.60
C ILE A 168 -8.27 -23.30 -5.58
N ILE A 169 -7.03 -23.12 -6.01
CA ILE A 169 -6.31 -24.05 -6.89
C ILE A 169 -5.08 -24.56 -6.16
N GLU A 170 -5.08 -25.84 -5.83
CA GLU A 170 -3.93 -26.50 -5.21
C GLU A 170 -2.81 -26.75 -6.22
N LYS A 171 -1.55 -26.64 -5.77
CA LYS A 171 -0.39 -26.96 -6.59
C LYS A 171 -0.41 -28.44 -6.98
N SER A 172 -0.21 -28.69 -8.26
CA SER A 172 0.12 -30.01 -8.80
C SER A 172 1.60 -30.04 -9.18
N GLY A 173 2.33 -31.05 -8.68
CA GLY A 173 3.77 -31.21 -8.93
C GLY A 173 4.68 -30.31 -8.09
N ASP A 174 5.87 -30.03 -8.62
CA ASP A 174 6.96 -29.42 -7.84
C ASP A 174 6.77 -27.92 -7.63
N PHE A 175 6.13 -27.20 -8.56
CA PHE A 175 6.06 -25.74 -8.54
C PHE A 175 4.68 -25.19 -8.94
N GLN A 176 4.39 -23.95 -8.58
CA GLN A 176 3.17 -23.22 -8.96
C GLN A 176 3.50 -21.75 -9.22
N VAL A 177 2.99 -21.20 -10.32
CA VAL A 177 3.24 -19.81 -10.72
C VAL A 177 1.96 -18.98 -10.61
N ASN A 178 2.07 -17.79 -10.04
CA ASN A 178 1.05 -16.75 -9.98
C ASN A 178 1.56 -15.49 -10.68
N SER A 179 0.70 -14.84 -11.47
CA SER A 179 1.00 -13.53 -12.06
C SER A 179 -0.29 -12.79 -12.36
N ASN A 180 -0.23 -11.46 -12.44
CA ASN A 180 -1.35 -10.57 -12.75
C ASN A 180 -1.43 -10.15 -14.24
N CYS A 181 -0.89 -10.97 -15.12
CA CYS A 181 -0.94 -10.68 -16.55
C CYS A 181 -2.40 -10.59 -17.03
N ASN A 182 -2.80 -9.43 -17.57
CA ASN A 182 -4.11 -9.26 -18.20
C ASN A 182 -4.27 -10.25 -19.36
N MET A 183 -5.50 -10.71 -19.59
CA MET A 183 -5.83 -11.47 -20.79
C MET A 183 -6.26 -10.49 -21.90
N ILE A 184 -5.56 -10.50 -23.03
CA ILE A 184 -5.90 -9.74 -24.23
C ILE A 184 -6.18 -10.74 -25.35
N ASN A 185 -7.42 -10.75 -25.88
CA ASN A 185 -7.86 -11.66 -26.95
C ASN A 185 -7.58 -13.15 -26.66
N GLY A 186 -7.77 -13.58 -25.40
CA GLY A 186 -7.54 -14.97 -24.99
C GLY A 186 -6.07 -15.35 -24.80
N LYS A 187 -5.12 -14.40 -24.89
CA LYS A 187 -3.70 -14.60 -24.60
C LYS A 187 -3.25 -13.76 -23.41
N LEU A 188 -2.25 -14.25 -22.67
CA LEU A 188 -1.59 -13.46 -21.65
C LEU A 188 -0.91 -12.25 -22.31
N SER A 189 -1.12 -11.07 -21.73
CA SER A 189 -0.48 -9.82 -22.17
C SER A 189 1.02 -9.76 -21.88
N CYS A 190 1.56 -10.74 -21.15
CA CYS A 190 2.92 -10.75 -20.65
C CYS A 190 3.48 -12.19 -20.63
N ARG A 191 4.74 -12.34 -21.06
CA ARG A 191 5.46 -13.62 -21.16
C ARG A 191 6.11 -14.09 -19.86
N ARG A 192 6.15 -13.26 -18.82
CA ARG A 192 6.85 -13.57 -17.56
C ARG A 192 6.40 -14.88 -16.89
N PRO A 193 5.08 -15.16 -16.73
CA PRO A 193 4.66 -16.45 -16.23
C PRO A 193 5.10 -17.61 -17.15
N GLU A 194 5.12 -17.42 -18.47
CA GLU A 194 5.59 -18.44 -19.42
C GLU A 194 7.09 -18.72 -19.21
N ILE A 195 7.92 -17.67 -19.12
CA ILE A 195 9.36 -17.79 -18.86
C ILE A 195 9.63 -18.51 -17.53
N ALA A 196 8.92 -18.13 -16.46
CA ALA A 196 9.04 -18.80 -15.17
C ALA A 196 8.65 -20.28 -15.26
N ASN A 197 7.53 -20.60 -15.91
CA ASN A 197 7.09 -21.99 -16.12
C ASN A 197 8.09 -22.80 -16.94
N GLU A 198 8.61 -22.26 -18.05
CA GLU A 198 9.60 -22.91 -18.92
C GLU A 198 10.88 -23.24 -18.14
N MET A 199 11.44 -22.25 -17.44
CA MET A 199 12.66 -22.42 -16.66
C MET A 199 12.47 -23.42 -15.51
N LEU A 200 11.37 -23.30 -14.75
CA LEU A 200 11.04 -24.21 -13.66
C LEU A 200 10.86 -25.64 -14.18
N SER A 201 10.13 -25.84 -15.28
CA SER A 201 9.87 -27.17 -15.87
C SER A 201 11.14 -27.83 -16.41
N ALA A 202 12.03 -27.05 -17.01
CA ALA A 202 13.28 -27.54 -17.61
C ALA A 202 14.37 -27.88 -16.58
N SER A 203 14.19 -27.51 -15.32
CA SER A 203 15.18 -27.67 -14.25
C SER A 203 14.72 -28.70 -13.21
N LYS A 204 15.68 -29.40 -12.60
CA LYS A 204 15.48 -30.15 -11.35
C LYS A 204 16.10 -29.44 -10.14
N THR A 205 16.87 -28.38 -10.39
CA THR A 205 17.48 -27.54 -9.36
C THR A 205 16.40 -26.70 -8.65
N ASN A 206 16.62 -26.47 -7.36
CA ASN A 206 15.81 -25.58 -6.53
C ASN A 206 16.73 -24.81 -5.57
N THR A 207 17.62 -23.98 -6.13
CA THR A 207 18.61 -23.19 -5.38
C THR A 207 18.33 -21.70 -5.51
N VAL A 208 18.85 -20.91 -4.56
CA VAL A 208 18.68 -19.44 -4.57
C VAL A 208 19.16 -18.82 -5.89
N ASP A 209 20.32 -19.23 -6.42
CA ASP A 209 20.83 -18.67 -7.68
C ASP A 209 19.96 -19.01 -8.89
N PHE A 210 19.39 -20.22 -8.93
CA PHE A 210 18.47 -20.60 -10.00
C PHE A 210 17.19 -19.75 -9.95
N LEU A 211 16.57 -19.62 -8.77
CA LEU A 211 15.36 -18.80 -8.61
C LEU A 211 15.65 -17.33 -8.89
N LYS A 212 16.82 -16.81 -8.47
CA LYS A 212 17.30 -15.47 -8.80
C LYS A 212 17.39 -15.24 -10.31
N SER A 213 17.90 -16.22 -11.07
CA SER A 213 17.95 -16.11 -12.54
C SER A 213 16.57 -16.04 -13.20
N ILE A 214 15.53 -16.65 -12.59
CA ILE A 214 14.15 -16.53 -13.05
C ILE A 214 13.62 -15.12 -12.74
N LEU A 215 13.85 -14.61 -11.53
CA LEU A 215 13.44 -13.25 -11.15
C LEU A 215 14.09 -12.22 -12.06
N ASP A 216 15.39 -12.36 -12.33
CA ASP A 216 16.13 -11.51 -13.27
C ASP A 216 15.55 -11.57 -14.69
N LYS A 217 15.15 -12.73 -15.19
CA LYS A 217 14.50 -12.82 -16.50
C LYS A 217 13.04 -12.36 -16.52
N THR A 218 12.43 -12.14 -15.37
CA THR A 218 11.00 -11.81 -15.22
C THR A 218 10.75 -10.52 -14.46
N HIS A 219 11.77 -9.69 -14.25
CA HIS A 219 11.58 -8.34 -13.71
C HIS A 219 10.98 -7.43 -14.77
N GLN A 220 10.48 -6.27 -14.32
CA GLN A 220 9.92 -5.25 -15.18
C GLN A 220 10.65 -3.93 -15.00
N GLU A 221 10.90 -3.26 -16.12
CA GLU A 221 11.47 -1.92 -16.22
C GLU A 221 10.47 -0.99 -16.95
N GLY A 222 10.40 0.27 -16.55
CA GLY A 222 9.57 1.28 -17.23
C GLY A 222 8.84 2.21 -16.25
N GLU A 223 7.58 2.54 -16.54
CA GLU A 223 6.76 3.31 -15.59
C GLU A 223 6.37 2.47 -14.37
N LEU A 224 6.04 1.19 -14.58
CA LEU A 224 5.82 0.20 -13.54
C LEU A 224 7.09 -0.66 -13.44
N ASN A 225 7.82 -0.54 -12.34
CA ASN A 225 9.10 -1.22 -12.14
C ASN A 225 8.97 -2.34 -11.12
N THR A 226 9.77 -3.39 -11.27
CA THR A 226 10.06 -4.28 -10.15
C THR A 226 10.83 -3.50 -9.09
N LEU A 227 10.15 -3.19 -7.99
CA LEU A 227 10.70 -2.41 -6.88
C LEU A 227 11.65 -3.24 -6.03
N TYR A 228 11.29 -4.50 -5.81
CA TYR A 228 12.13 -5.46 -5.13
C TYR A 228 11.78 -6.88 -5.57
N SER A 229 12.71 -7.78 -5.34
CA SER A 229 12.53 -9.21 -5.55
C SER A 229 12.85 -9.94 -4.26
N THR A 230 12.08 -10.99 -3.95
CA THR A 230 12.32 -11.85 -2.80
C THR A 230 12.53 -13.30 -3.21
N ILE A 231 13.37 -14.00 -2.45
CA ILE A 231 13.45 -15.47 -2.41
C ILE A 231 13.36 -15.88 -0.95
N CYS A 232 12.32 -16.61 -0.58
CA CYS A 232 12.04 -17.06 0.77
C CYS A 232 12.37 -18.56 0.90
N ASP A 233 13.41 -18.91 1.66
CA ASP A 233 13.65 -20.28 2.13
C ASP A 233 12.67 -20.59 3.28
N LEU A 234 11.53 -21.20 2.95
CA LEU A 234 10.43 -21.40 3.90
C LEU A 234 10.82 -22.35 5.04
N LYS A 235 11.79 -23.24 4.81
CA LYS A 235 12.25 -24.18 5.84
C LYS A 235 13.21 -23.53 6.81
N LYS A 236 14.13 -22.70 6.33
CA LYS A 236 15.14 -22.04 7.16
C LYS A 236 14.66 -20.72 7.75
N GLY A 237 13.57 -20.14 7.23
CA GLY A 237 13.08 -18.82 7.65
C GLY A 237 14.04 -17.71 7.21
N ILE A 238 14.65 -17.86 6.03
CA ILE A 238 15.58 -16.91 5.45
C ILE A 238 14.94 -16.25 4.24
N ILE A 239 15.03 -14.93 4.13
CA ILE A 239 14.57 -14.18 2.97
C ILE A 239 15.76 -13.47 2.34
N TYR A 240 15.96 -13.66 1.05
CA TYR A 240 16.92 -12.93 0.23
C TYR A 240 16.16 -11.85 -0.52
N VAL A 241 16.53 -10.59 -0.33
CA VAL A 241 15.87 -9.44 -0.93
C VAL A 241 16.85 -8.73 -1.86
N TYR A 242 16.37 -8.38 -3.04
CA TYR A 242 17.08 -7.59 -4.05
C TYR A 242 16.27 -6.33 -4.31
N LEU A 243 16.93 -5.18 -4.43
CA LEU A 243 16.25 -3.90 -4.64
C LEU A 243 16.36 -3.48 -6.10
N PHE A 244 15.24 -3.06 -6.69
CA PHE A 244 15.17 -2.36 -7.97
C PHE A 244 16.01 -3.04 -9.06
N HIS A 245 15.68 -4.31 -9.34
CA HIS A 245 16.32 -5.17 -10.36
C HIS A 245 17.86 -5.28 -10.26
N ASP A 246 18.48 -4.89 -9.14
CA ASP A 246 19.88 -5.21 -8.85
C ASP A 246 19.98 -6.58 -8.15
N TYR A 247 20.29 -7.60 -8.96
CA TYR A 247 20.48 -8.98 -8.47
C TYR A 247 21.91 -9.28 -7.98
N ASN A 248 22.79 -8.27 -7.92
CA ASN A 248 24.15 -8.42 -7.40
C ASN A 248 24.23 -8.09 -5.90
N THR A 249 23.39 -7.19 -5.42
CA THR A 249 23.35 -6.79 -4.01
C THR A 249 22.19 -7.48 -3.29
N VAL A 250 22.50 -8.24 -2.23
CA VAL A 250 21.49 -8.98 -1.48
C VAL A 250 21.39 -8.49 -0.03
N TYR A 251 20.18 -8.14 0.39
CA TYR A 251 19.84 -8.01 1.80
C TYR A 251 19.26 -9.33 2.30
N LYS A 252 19.92 -9.94 3.28
CA LYS A 252 19.51 -11.24 3.83
C LYS A 252 18.85 -11.06 5.20
N ILE A 253 17.60 -11.49 5.30
CA ILE A 253 16.81 -11.47 6.53
C ILE A 253 16.80 -12.89 7.13
N ASP A 254 17.31 -13.03 8.35
CA ASP A 254 17.06 -14.19 9.19
C ASP A 254 15.85 -13.90 10.09
N LEU A 255 14.68 -14.43 9.73
CA LEU A 255 13.42 -14.03 10.36
C LEU A 255 13.44 -14.26 11.86
N LYS A 256 13.97 -15.40 12.31
CA LYS A 256 14.03 -15.73 13.75
C LYS A 256 14.91 -14.73 14.52
N SER A 257 16.02 -14.31 13.92
CA SER A 257 16.93 -13.33 14.53
C SER A 257 16.33 -11.94 14.53
N GLU A 258 15.66 -11.55 13.44
CA GLU A 258 15.01 -10.25 13.34
C GLU A 258 13.82 -10.10 14.28
N LEU A 259 13.02 -11.15 14.50
CA LEU A 259 11.87 -11.10 15.42
C LEU A 259 12.29 -10.89 16.89
N LYS A 260 13.51 -11.28 17.28
CA LYS A 260 14.04 -11.04 18.64
C LYS A 260 14.34 -9.57 18.92
N LYS A 261 14.50 -8.74 17.89
CA LYS A 261 14.78 -7.31 18.04
C LYS A 261 13.53 -6.49 18.39
N GLY A 262 12.36 -7.13 18.48
CA GLY A 262 11.10 -6.47 18.77
C GLY A 262 10.42 -5.93 17.51
N TYR A 263 9.27 -5.30 17.75
CA TYR A 263 8.50 -4.66 16.68
C TYR A 263 9.27 -3.47 16.11
N ARG A 264 9.21 -3.31 14.78
CA ARG A 264 9.75 -2.14 14.08
C ARG A 264 9.27 -2.10 12.64
N ILE A 265 9.31 -0.90 12.08
CA ILE A 265 9.10 -0.61 10.66
C ILE A 265 10.39 0.00 10.13
N GLU A 266 10.82 -0.45 8.96
CA GLU A 266 12.02 0.01 8.26
C GLU A 266 11.68 0.35 6.79
N ASN A 267 12.44 1.25 6.19
CA ASN A 267 12.42 1.41 4.73
C ASN A 267 13.29 0.33 4.12
N LEU A 268 12.79 -0.38 3.11
CA LEU A 268 13.56 -1.44 2.46
C LEU A 268 14.87 -0.91 1.86
N SER A 269 14.83 0.28 1.26
CA SER A 269 16.00 0.88 0.61
C SER A 269 17.12 1.29 1.55
N ASP A 270 16.86 1.47 2.86
CA ASP A 270 17.90 1.78 3.84
C ASP A 270 18.92 0.62 4.01
N HIS A 271 18.58 -0.59 3.53
CA HIS A 271 19.44 -1.78 3.60
C HIS A 271 20.34 -1.99 2.38
N PHE A 272 20.32 -1.06 1.42
CA PHE A 272 21.05 -1.16 0.17
C PHE A 272 21.99 0.04 -0.01
N PRO A 273 23.11 -0.12 -0.75
CA PRO A 273 23.93 1.01 -1.14
C PRO A 273 23.14 1.98 -2.03
N ALA A 274 23.50 3.26 -1.97
CA ALA A 274 22.93 4.26 -2.84
C ALA A 274 23.09 3.88 -4.32
N SER A 275 22.00 4.00 -5.08
CA SER A 275 21.97 3.75 -6.52
C SER A 275 21.34 4.94 -7.22
N PHE A 276 22.02 5.48 -8.23
CA PHE A 276 21.50 6.60 -9.02
C PHE A 276 20.13 6.27 -9.65
N ALA A 277 19.93 5.03 -10.09
CA ALA A 277 18.69 4.60 -10.73
C ALA A 277 17.51 4.66 -9.74
N TYR A 278 17.65 4.05 -8.57
CA TYR A 278 16.61 4.06 -7.54
C TYR A 278 16.40 5.45 -6.94
N GLU A 279 17.48 6.23 -6.73
CA GLU A 279 17.36 7.62 -6.27
C GLU A 279 16.62 8.50 -7.27
N SER A 280 16.92 8.39 -8.56
CA SER A 280 16.22 9.14 -9.61
C SER A 280 14.73 8.76 -9.66
N PHE A 281 14.43 7.47 -9.60
CA PHE A 281 13.05 6.97 -9.55
C PHE A 281 12.29 7.50 -8.32
N SER A 282 12.91 7.44 -7.13
CA SER A 282 12.29 7.86 -5.88
C SER A 282 12.14 9.37 -5.73
N LYS A 283 13.14 10.16 -6.13
CA LYS A 283 13.11 11.64 -6.09
C LYS A 283 12.01 12.25 -6.95
N ASN A 284 11.63 11.57 -8.04
CA ASN A 284 10.57 12.02 -8.94
C ASN A 284 9.15 11.67 -8.44
N HIS A 285 9.02 10.87 -7.38
CA HIS A 285 7.71 10.48 -6.85
C HIS A 285 7.11 11.58 -5.96
N VAL A 286 5.79 11.77 -6.01
CA VAL A 286 5.07 12.82 -5.25
C VAL A 286 5.22 12.70 -3.74
N LEU A 287 5.44 11.48 -3.23
CA LEU A 287 5.66 11.22 -1.80
C LEU A 287 7.10 11.50 -1.33
N TYR A 288 8.04 11.84 -2.22
CA TYR A 288 9.45 12.04 -1.84
C TYR A 288 9.64 13.11 -0.76
N LEU A 289 8.87 14.21 -0.83
CA LEU A 289 8.93 15.26 0.20
C LEU A 289 8.49 14.72 1.58
N LYS A 290 7.42 13.94 1.63
CA LYS A 290 6.96 13.26 2.86
C LYS A 290 8.06 12.34 3.42
N GLU A 291 8.72 11.55 2.57
CA GLU A 291 9.80 10.65 2.99
C GLU A 291 11.04 11.41 3.47
N SER A 292 11.36 12.56 2.86
CA SER A 292 12.45 13.44 3.31
C SER A 292 12.17 14.01 4.71
N ILE A 293 10.92 14.39 4.99
CA ILE A 293 10.48 14.81 6.32
C ILE A 293 10.66 13.66 7.32
N PHE A 294 10.29 12.43 6.96
CA PHE A 294 10.49 11.26 7.83
C PHE A 294 11.96 10.94 8.10
N GLN A 295 12.84 11.17 7.12
CA GLN A 295 14.27 11.02 7.34
C GLN A 295 14.77 12.05 8.38
N GLU A 296 14.32 13.30 8.29
CA GLU A 296 14.63 14.30 9.31
C GLU A 296 14.06 13.92 10.69
N MET A 297 12.85 13.34 10.74
CA MET A 297 12.26 12.85 12.00
C MET A 297 13.11 11.76 12.66
N LYS A 298 13.74 10.86 11.88
CA LYS A 298 14.65 9.84 12.43
C LYS A 298 15.88 10.49 13.07
N GLU A 299 16.37 11.59 12.52
CA GLU A 299 17.60 12.26 12.96
C GLU A 299 17.38 13.26 14.10
N LYS A 300 16.28 14.03 14.05
CA LYS A 300 16.02 15.17 14.95
C LYS A 300 14.83 14.98 15.89
N GLY A 301 14.06 13.91 15.69
CA GLY A 301 12.82 13.63 16.43
C GLY A 301 11.58 14.24 15.78
N ILE A 302 10.42 13.65 16.10
CA ILE A 302 9.12 13.99 15.50
C ILE A 302 8.74 15.45 15.78
N ASP A 303 8.79 15.88 17.04
CA ASP A 303 8.31 17.21 17.41
C ASP A 303 9.16 18.34 16.84
N THR A 304 10.50 18.22 16.95
CA THR A 304 11.45 19.17 16.37
C THR A 304 11.21 19.35 14.87
N THR A 305 10.99 18.25 14.16
CA THR A 305 10.77 18.25 12.71
C THR A 305 9.42 18.86 12.34
N ILE A 306 8.36 18.55 13.09
CA ILE A 306 7.04 19.16 12.89
C ILE A 306 7.12 20.68 13.08
N ASP A 307 7.78 21.15 14.14
CA ASP A 307 7.94 22.58 14.41
C ASP A 307 8.71 23.29 13.29
N HIS A 308 9.77 22.65 12.79
CA HIS A 308 10.52 23.16 11.64
C HIS A 308 9.63 23.34 10.40
N TYR A 309 8.91 22.29 9.99
CA TYR A 309 8.12 22.35 8.75
C TYR A 309 6.82 23.16 8.86
N ILE A 310 6.25 23.30 10.05
CA ILE A 310 5.19 24.30 10.30
C ILE A 310 5.75 25.70 10.03
N SER A 311 6.90 26.04 10.63
CA SER A 311 7.55 27.34 10.42
C SER A 311 7.91 27.60 8.95
N GLU A 312 8.40 26.59 8.23
CA GLU A 312 8.66 26.71 6.78
C GLU A 312 7.37 26.95 5.98
N SER A 313 6.29 26.23 6.30
CA SER A 313 5.00 26.38 5.62
C SER A 313 4.41 27.79 5.79
N GLU A 314 4.66 28.44 6.93
CA GLU A 314 4.20 29.81 7.20
C GLU A 314 4.89 30.89 6.35
N LYS A 315 6.09 30.63 5.81
CA LYS A 315 6.87 31.62 5.06
C LYS A 315 6.28 31.99 3.68
N LEU A 316 5.14 31.43 3.28
CA LEU A 316 4.40 31.71 2.03
C LEU A 316 5.29 31.85 0.77
N SER A 317 6.33 31.02 0.68
CA SER A 317 7.23 30.95 -0.48
C SER A 317 6.68 30.00 -1.55
N PRO A 318 6.80 30.29 -2.85
CA PRO A 318 6.45 29.35 -3.92
C PRO A 318 7.13 27.99 -3.79
N LYS A 319 8.32 27.94 -3.19
CA LYS A 319 9.04 26.68 -2.91
C LYS A 319 8.30 25.76 -1.92
N ASN A 320 7.40 26.32 -1.11
CA ASN A 320 6.72 25.63 -0.02
C ASN A 320 5.25 25.30 -0.36
N GLU A 321 4.81 25.52 -1.60
CA GLU A 321 3.42 25.31 -2.03
C GLU A 321 2.93 23.88 -1.75
N LYS A 322 3.81 22.88 -1.91
CA LYS A 322 3.48 21.46 -1.68
C LYS A 322 3.59 21.03 -0.22
N LEU A 323 4.06 21.90 0.68
CA LEU A 323 4.43 21.50 2.03
C LEU A 323 3.21 21.12 2.88
N ASN A 324 2.08 21.83 2.76
CA ASN A 324 0.86 21.48 3.49
C ASN A 324 0.31 20.10 3.09
N SER A 325 0.37 19.77 1.80
CA SER A 325 -0.02 18.43 1.33
C SER A 325 0.94 17.36 1.85
N ALA A 326 2.25 17.60 1.82
CA ALA A 326 3.22 16.68 2.38
C ALA A 326 3.06 16.51 3.91
N LEU A 327 2.75 17.58 4.63
CA LEU A 327 2.47 17.54 6.08
C LEU A 327 1.20 16.76 6.40
N LEU A 328 0.16 16.85 5.56
CA LEU A 328 -1.02 16.00 5.72
C LEU A 328 -0.66 14.52 5.51
N GLU A 329 0.15 14.20 4.50
CA GLU A 329 0.64 12.83 4.27
C GLU A 329 1.51 12.33 5.44
N VAL A 330 2.31 13.20 6.06
CA VAL A 330 3.08 12.89 7.28
C VAL A 330 2.12 12.57 8.42
N ALA A 331 1.09 13.38 8.64
CA ALA A 331 0.08 13.12 9.68
C ALA A 331 -0.60 11.75 9.46
N LEU A 332 -1.04 11.46 8.24
CA LEU A 332 -1.66 10.18 7.91
C LEU A 332 -0.70 9.00 8.11
N GLN A 333 0.57 9.16 7.76
CA GLN A 333 1.57 8.11 7.92
C GLN A 333 1.89 7.83 9.40
N LEU A 334 1.96 8.86 10.25
CA LEU A 334 2.15 8.68 11.70
C LEU A 334 0.98 7.90 12.32
N ILE A 335 -0.26 8.16 11.88
CA ILE A 335 -1.43 7.38 12.32
C ILE A 335 -1.33 5.92 11.87
N LYS A 336 -0.90 5.69 10.62
CA LYS A 336 -0.71 4.32 10.11
C LYS A 336 0.34 3.56 10.90
N TYR A 337 1.48 4.18 11.23
CA TYR A 337 2.53 3.57 12.04
C TYR A 337 2.06 3.27 13.46
N SER A 338 1.45 4.26 14.13
CA SER A 338 0.82 4.09 15.44
C SER A 338 -0.20 2.95 15.42
N TRP A 339 -1.11 2.93 14.45
CA TRP A 339 -2.08 1.85 14.34
C TRP A 339 -1.41 0.49 14.15
N ASN A 340 -0.43 0.40 13.26
CA ASN A 340 0.27 -0.84 12.95
C ASN A 340 0.92 -1.43 14.20
N GLU A 341 1.64 -0.61 14.97
CA GLU A 341 2.32 -1.02 16.20
C GLU A 341 1.33 -1.56 17.24
N HIS A 342 0.30 -0.78 17.55
CA HIS A 342 -0.68 -1.12 18.56
C HIS A 342 -1.69 -2.20 18.11
N ASN A 343 -1.62 -2.66 16.85
CA ASN A 343 -2.48 -3.71 16.30
C ASN A 343 -1.67 -4.87 15.69
N ASN A 344 -0.47 -5.12 16.20
CA ASN A 344 0.37 -6.28 15.90
C ASN A 344 0.81 -6.40 14.43
N GLY A 345 0.95 -5.29 13.71
CA GLY A 345 1.36 -5.28 12.30
C GLY A 345 0.21 -5.20 11.30
N ARG A 346 -1.03 -5.07 11.77
CA ARG A 346 -2.22 -5.00 10.92
C ARG A 346 -2.29 -3.66 10.17
N MET A 347 -2.81 -3.69 8.95
CA MET A 347 -3.16 -2.45 8.22
C MET A 347 -4.22 -1.64 8.97
N TRP A 348 -4.32 -0.35 8.65
CA TRP A 348 -5.33 0.53 9.21
C TRP A 348 -6.72 0.26 8.61
N ASP A 349 -7.43 -0.75 9.11
CA ASP A 349 -8.73 -1.18 8.58
C ASP A 349 -9.76 -0.07 8.44
N TYR A 350 -9.72 0.92 9.33
CA TYR A 350 -10.57 2.12 9.27
C TYR A 350 -10.35 2.89 7.97
N TRP A 351 -9.09 3.07 7.55
CA TRP A 351 -8.72 3.73 6.29
C TRP A 351 -9.42 3.09 5.10
N PHE A 352 -9.39 1.75 5.04
CA PHE A 352 -10.00 0.93 3.99
C PHE A 352 -11.49 0.67 4.20
N SER A 353 -12.13 1.31 5.18
CA SER A 353 -13.56 1.17 5.48
C SER A 353 -14.01 -0.26 5.81
N GLN A 354 -13.09 -1.12 6.26
CA GLN A 354 -13.36 -2.52 6.59
C GLN A 354 -14.31 -2.62 7.79
N PRO A 355 -15.20 -3.63 7.84
CA PRO A 355 -16.15 -3.79 8.95
C PRO A 355 -15.51 -3.75 10.36
N ASP A 356 -14.35 -4.38 10.53
CA ASP A 356 -13.63 -4.35 11.81
C ASP A 356 -12.95 -3.02 12.12
N GLY A 357 -12.68 -2.19 11.10
CA GLY A 357 -12.02 -0.88 11.25
C GLY A 357 -12.82 0.13 12.08
N TYR A 358 -14.12 -0.09 12.24
CA TYR A 358 -14.99 0.75 13.08
C TYR A 358 -15.02 0.31 14.56
N ASN A 359 -14.32 -0.77 14.92
CA ASN A 359 -14.16 -1.23 16.30
C ASN A 359 -12.85 -0.66 16.87
N ILE A 360 -12.84 0.66 17.12
CA ILE A 360 -11.63 1.37 17.57
C ILE A 360 -11.31 0.97 19.01
N LYS A 361 -10.13 0.38 19.21
CA LYS A 361 -9.55 0.13 20.52
C LYS A 361 -8.76 1.36 20.97
N GLN A 362 -8.84 1.66 22.25
CA GLN A 362 -8.11 2.78 22.84
C GLN A 362 -6.67 2.37 23.18
N TYR A 363 -5.73 3.23 22.87
CA TYR A 363 -4.33 3.13 23.28
C TYR A 363 -3.72 4.54 23.35
N LYS A 364 -2.57 4.67 24.01
CA LYS A 364 -1.85 5.94 24.12
C LYS A 364 -0.59 5.90 23.28
N ASP A 365 -0.43 6.91 22.43
CA ASP A 365 0.76 7.07 21.60
C ASP A 365 1.17 8.55 21.52
N PRO A 366 2.40 8.92 21.91
CA PRO A 366 2.90 10.29 21.80
C PRO A 366 2.91 10.81 20.37
N ALA A 367 3.18 9.96 19.36
CA ALA A 367 3.20 10.38 17.96
C ALA A 367 1.83 10.88 17.48
N LEU A 368 0.75 10.36 18.07
CA LEU A 368 -0.61 10.84 17.78
C LEU A 368 -0.88 12.23 18.36
N ALA A 369 -0.23 12.62 19.47
CA ALA A 369 -0.33 13.98 19.99
C ALA A 369 0.38 14.99 19.04
N SER A 370 1.56 14.64 18.55
CA SER A 370 2.28 15.43 17.54
C SER A 370 1.48 15.51 16.23
N THR A 371 0.81 14.41 15.85
CA THR A 371 -0.09 14.36 14.69
C THR A 371 -1.29 15.28 14.86
N GLU A 372 -1.92 15.30 16.04
CA GLU A 372 -3.05 16.18 16.34
C GLU A 372 -2.65 17.65 16.21
N ARG A 373 -1.48 18.04 16.73
CA ARG A 373 -0.92 19.41 16.56
C ARG A 373 -0.77 19.77 15.08
N LEU A 374 -0.28 18.84 14.27
CA LEU A 374 -0.12 19.05 12.82
C LEU A 374 -1.47 19.21 12.11
N LEU A 375 -2.47 18.38 12.45
CA LEU A 375 -3.82 18.49 11.90
C LEU A 375 -4.52 19.78 12.33
N GLN A 376 -4.31 20.25 13.57
CA GLN A 376 -4.81 21.54 14.06
C GLN A 376 -4.20 22.69 13.25
N TYR A 377 -2.89 22.68 13.02
CA TYR A 377 -2.23 23.66 12.16
C TYR A 377 -2.84 23.67 10.75
N LEU A 378 -2.95 22.50 10.11
CA LEU A 378 -3.53 22.38 8.77
C LEU A 378 -5.00 22.82 8.71
N SER A 379 -5.78 22.54 9.75
CA SER A 379 -7.19 22.94 9.86
C SER A 379 -7.36 24.45 10.10
N SER A 380 -6.38 25.11 10.72
CA SER A 380 -6.40 26.55 10.99
C SER A 380 -6.16 27.41 9.74
N LYS A 381 -5.57 26.83 8.69
CA LYS A 381 -5.39 27.52 7.41
C LYS A 381 -6.75 27.70 6.74
N GLU A 382 -7.03 28.91 6.29
CA GLU A 382 -8.19 29.18 5.46
C GLU A 382 -8.08 28.36 4.18
N THR A 383 -8.91 27.33 4.05
CA THR A 383 -8.99 26.49 2.86
C THR A 383 -10.32 26.74 2.16
N LYS A 384 -10.26 26.94 0.83
CA LYS A 384 -11.46 26.93 -0.02
C LYS A 384 -11.98 25.50 -0.27
N ASP A 385 -11.18 24.50 0.08
CA ASP A 385 -11.53 23.09 -0.06
C ASP A 385 -12.18 22.57 1.24
N LEU A 386 -13.51 22.69 1.29
CA LEU A 386 -14.32 22.21 2.41
C LEU A 386 -14.29 20.67 2.53
N LYS A 387 -14.08 19.94 1.42
CA LYS A 387 -13.95 18.47 1.46
C LYS A 387 -12.70 18.05 2.21
N LEU A 388 -11.58 18.73 1.93
CA LEU A 388 -10.34 18.53 2.66
C LEU A 388 -10.48 18.88 4.14
N GLN A 389 -11.15 19.99 4.46
CA GLN A 389 -11.40 20.38 5.85
C GLN A 389 -12.22 19.33 6.60
N ASN A 390 -13.31 18.84 6.00
CA ASN A 390 -14.15 17.81 6.57
C ASN A 390 -13.41 16.47 6.74
N PHE A 391 -12.50 16.14 5.83
CA PHE A 391 -11.59 15.01 5.98
C PHE A 391 -10.63 15.19 7.17
N ILE A 392 -10.04 16.36 7.36
CA ILE A 392 -9.18 16.63 8.53
C ILE A 392 -9.97 16.49 9.84
N TYR A 393 -11.22 16.94 9.88
CA TYR A 393 -12.09 16.70 11.03
C TYR A 393 -12.34 15.22 11.29
N GLU A 394 -12.61 14.43 10.25
CA GLU A 394 -12.77 12.98 10.39
C GLU A 394 -11.53 12.32 11.01
N ILE A 395 -10.34 12.62 10.47
CA ILE A 395 -9.08 12.05 10.96
C ILE A 395 -8.80 12.51 12.40
N SER A 396 -9.07 13.78 12.71
CA SER A 396 -8.97 14.30 14.09
C SER A 396 -9.92 13.58 15.05
N GLY A 397 -11.13 13.24 14.57
CA GLY A 397 -12.10 12.43 15.28
C GLY A 397 -11.58 11.03 15.57
N PHE A 398 -10.98 10.37 14.58
CA PHE A 398 -10.34 9.05 14.75
C PHE A 398 -9.25 9.08 15.83
N ILE A 399 -8.30 10.01 15.74
CA ILE A 399 -7.19 10.12 16.69
C ILE A 399 -7.70 10.33 18.12
N ASN A 400 -8.67 11.23 18.30
CA ASN A 400 -9.24 11.49 19.61
C ASN A 400 -9.96 10.27 20.18
N LEU A 401 -10.65 9.48 19.37
CA LEU A 401 -11.25 8.22 19.83
C LEU A 401 -10.18 7.20 20.26
N VAL A 402 -9.13 7.01 19.46
CA VAL A 402 -8.01 6.12 19.78
C VAL A 402 -7.36 6.52 21.11
N GLN A 403 -7.10 7.82 21.29
CA GLN A 403 -6.48 8.36 22.50
C GLN A 403 -7.47 8.42 23.69
N GLY A 404 -8.71 7.94 23.56
CA GLY A 404 -9.69 7.89 24.66
C GLY A 404 -10.45 9.21 24.94
N ASN A 405 -10.27 10.23 24.11
CA ASN A 405 -10.98 11.52 24.17
C ASN A 405 -12.34 11.42 23.48
N THR A 406 -13.21 10.51 23.93
CA THR A 406 -14.44 10.12 23.21
C THR A 406 -15.36 11.29 22.88
N LYS A 407 -15.55 12.23 23.81
CA LYS A 407 -16.39 13.42 23.60
C LYS A 407 -15.86 14.28 22.46
N VAL A 408 -14.56 14.60 22.48
CA VAL A 408 -13.88 15.40 21.45
C VAL A 408 -13.92 14.69 20.10
N GLY A 409 -13.65 13.38 20.10
CA GLY A 409 -13.73 12.56 18.88
C GLY A 409 -15.12 12.61 18.24
N LYS A 410 -16.18 12.51 19.05
CA LYS A 410 -17.58 12.63 18.59
C LYS A 410 -17.86 14.00 17.98
N GLU A 411 -17.44 15.08 18.62
CA GLU A 411 -17.62 16.45 18.11
C GLU A 411 -16.94 16.64 16.76
N PHE A 412 -15.73 16.11 16.58
CA PHE A 412 -15.04 16.13 15.29
C PHE A 412 -15.77 15.33 14.20
N TYR A 413 -16.29 14.14 14.52
CA TYR A 413 -17.11 13.39 13.57
C TYR A 413 -18.39 14.12 13.18
N GLN A 414 -19.03 14.82 14.11
CA GLN A 414 -20.20 15.65 13.82
C GLN A 414 -19.85 16.79 12.86
N LYS A 415 -18.70 17.46 13.06
CA LYS A 415 -18.19 18.47 12.13
C LYS A 415 -17.91 17.88 10.74
N ALA A 416 -17.25 16.72 10.67
CA ALA A 416 -16.87 16.09 9.41
C ALA A 416 -18.05 15.77 8.48
N ILE A 417 -19.23 15.50 9.05
CA ILE A 417 -20.44 15.13 8.30
C ILE A 417 -21.52 16.24 8.24
N CYS A 418 -21.25 17.43 8.80
CA CYS A 418 -22.27 18.47 8.94
C CYS A 418 -22.73 19.07 7.60
N THR A 419 -21.88 18.98 6.57
CA THR A 419 -22.11 19.52 5.23
C THR A 419 -21.94 18.42 4.17
N PRO A 420 -22.88 17.46 4.05
CA PRO A 420 -22.69 16.25 3.24
C PRO A 420 -22.29 16.49 1.76
N ASN A 421 -22.77 17.59 1.16
CA ASN A 421 -22.44 17.96 -0.23
C ASN A 421 -20.98 18.42 -0.40
N GLU A 422 -20.37 18.88 0.70
CA GLU A 422 -18.98 19.36 0.79
C GLU A 422 -18.10 18.34 1.53
N THR A 423 -18.47 17.07 1.55
CA THR A 423 -17.71 16.00 2.20
C THR A 423 -17.35 14.92 1.16
N TYR A 424 -16.14 14.35 1.23
CA TYR A 424 -15.83 13.17 0.41
C TYR A 424 -16.76 12.01 0.77
N ALA A 425 -17.21 11.25 -0.23
CA ALA A 425 -18.14 10.14 0.00
C ALA A 425 -17.63 9.13 1.05
N VAL A 426 -16.33 8.83 1.05
CA VAL A 426 -15.72 7.92 2.03
C VAL A 426 -15.72 8.50 3.44
N THR A 427 -15.44 9.80 3.59
CA THR A 427 -15.49 10.51 4.87
C THR A 427 -16.90 10.55 5.42
N LEU A 428 -17.89 10.84 4.57
CA LEU A 428 -19.30 10.84 4.96
C LEU A 428 -19.74 9.43 5.42
N GLN A 429 -19.34 8.39 4.69
CA GLN A 429 -19.64 7.00 5.05
C GLN A 429 -19.05 6.63 6.41
N ARG A 430 -17.75 6.85 6.61
CA ARG A 430 -17.05 6.47 7.84
C ARG A 430 -17.53 7.30 9.03
N GLY A 431 -17.69 8.62 8.85
CA GLY A 431 -18.22 9.52 9.86
C GLY A 431 -19.61 9.14 10.35
N ASN A 432 -20.55 8.86 9.42
CA ASN A 432 -21.89 8.39 9.79
C ASN A 432 -21.86 7.07 10.58
N LYS A 433 -21.03 6.11 10.15
CA LYS A 433 -20.87 4.84 10.87
C LYS A 433 -20.34 5.05 12.29
N MET A 434 -19.39 5.97 12.48
CA MET A 434 -18.85 6.28 13.80
C MET A 434 -19.87 6.98 14.69
N ILE A 435 -20.60 7.99 14.20
CA ILE A 435 -21.65 8.66 14.96
C ILE A 435 -22.73 7.68 15.42
N ASN A 436 -23.19 6.79 14.53
CA ASN A 436 -24.18 5.77 14.88
C ASN A 436 -23.70 4.81 15.96
N ARG A 437 -22.38 4.55 16.04
CA ARG A 437 -21.77 3.71 17.09
C ARG A 437 -21.60 4.47 18.40
N LEU A 438 -21.23 5.75 18.36
CA LEU A 438 -21.01 6.60 19.53
C LEU A 438 -22.30 7.13 20.19
N ASN A 439 -23.45 6.89 19.55
CA ASN A 439 -24.78 7.22 20.09
C ASN A 439 -25.47 6.01 20.75
N LYS A 440 -24.90 4.81 20.60
CA LYS A 440 -25.30 3.60 21.31
C LYS A 440 -24.45 3.47 22.56
#